data_AF-A0A3Q7FU93-F1
#
_entry.id   AF-A0A3Q7FU93-F1
#
_cell.length_a   1.000
_cell.length_b   1.000
_cell.length_c   1.000
_cell.angle_alpha   90.00
_cell.angle_beta   90.00
_cell.angle_gamma   90.00
#
_symmetry.space_group_name_H-M   'P 1'
#
loop_
_entity.id
_entity.type
_entity.pdbx_description
1 polymer ?
#
loop_
_entity_poly.entity_id
_entity_poly.type
_entity_poly.pdbx_seq_one_letter_code
_entity_poly.pdbx_strand_id
1 'polypeptide(L)'
;MWEFWRRHKRKVYVTFGVLGSGYLLYKLYEGHKRRLSDLERELADEKRNDELIRSQIKEHFGKIQTIADSTTLPHVMRHLSSRIEEDLDLTHLMERLMKGKDEPNSLTAAEKLELWDRLKISNFTRIVLSLWATTMLN
;
A
#
# COMPACT_ATOMS: atom_id res chain seq x y z
N MET A 1 14.62 -63.61 56.94
CA MET A 1 14.06 -62.71 55.89
C MET A 1 12.89 -61.84 56.39
N TRP A 2 12.07 -62.32 57.35
CA TRP A 2 10.90 -61.59 57.88
C TRP A 2 11.24 -60.43 58.86
N GLU A 3 12.31 -60.58 59.65
CA GLU A 3 12.85 -59.57 60.56
C GLU A 3 13.29 -58.27 59.85
N PHE A 4 13.92 -58.41 58.67
CA PHE A 4 14.42 -57.28 57.86
C PHE A 4 13.28 -56.46 57.29
N TRP A 5 12.20 -57.13 56.88
CA TRP A 5 10.98 -56.50 56.37
C TRP A 5 10.32 -55.62 57.44
N ARG A 6 10.17 -56.14 58.66
CA ARG A 6 9.52 -55.41 59.76
C ARG A 6 10.26 -54.12 60.11
N ARG A 7 11.60 -54.12 60.00
CA ARG A 7 12.45 -52.95 60.30
C ARG A 7 12.56 -51.96 59.13
N HIS A 8 12.54 -52.42 57.88
CA HIS A 8 12.72 -51.56 56.69
C HIS A 8 11.44 -51.13 55.97
N LYS A 9 10.26 -51.68 56.32
CA LYS A 9 8.97 -51.35 55.67
C LYS A 9 8.72 -49.84 55.54
N ARG A 10 8.96 -49.06 56.61
CA ARG A 10 8.80 -47.59 56.57
C ARG A 10 9.77 -46.90 55.59
N LYS A 11 11.03 -47.33 55.53
CA LYS A 11 12.03 -46.75 54.61
C LYS A 11 11.67 -47.03 53.15
N VAL A 12 11.22 -48.26 52.85
CA VAL A 12 10.84 -48.68 51.50
C VAL A 12 9.65 -47.88 50.97
N TYR A 13 8.62 -47.66 51.80
CA TYR A 13 7.47 -46.83 51.38
C TYR A 13 7.85 -45.37 51.13
N VAL A 14 8.72 -44.79 51.97
CA VAL A 14 9.19 -43.41 51.78
C VAL A 14 9.97 -43.29 50.47
N THR A 15 10.89 -44.22 50.18
CA THR A 15 11.65 -44.21 48.92
C THR A 15 10.76 -44.42 47.70
N PHE A 16 9.79 -45.33 47.77
CA PHE A 16 8.84 -45.54 46.67
C PHE A 16 7.92 -44.32 46.47
N GLY A 17 7.51 -43.65 47.55
CA GLY A 17 6.72 -42.44 47.50
C GLY A 17 7.47 -41.29 46.85
N VAL A 18 8.73 -41.06 47.22
CA VAL A 18 9.58 -40.02 46.63
C VAL A 18 9.86 -40.30 45.15
N LEU A 19 10.22 -41.54 44.80
CA LEU A 19 10.48 -41.93 43.41
C LEU A 19 9.21 -41.87 42.55
N GLY A 20 8.08 -42.36 43.06
CA GLY A 20 6.80 -42.32 42.37
C GLY A 20 6.28 -40.88 42.18
N SER A 21 6.42 -40.03 43.20
CA SER A 21 6.07 -38.62 43.11
C SER A 21 6.97 -37.88 42.11
N GLY A 22 8.27 -38.16 42.10
CA GLY A 22 9.20 -37.60 41.10
C GLY A 22 8.84 -38.01 39.67
N TYR A 23 8.50 -39.29 39.47
CA TYR A 23 8.08 -39.79 38.15
C TYR A 23 6.75 -39.17 37.69
N LEU A 24 5.77 -39.03 38.58
CA LEU A 24 4.49 -38.37 38.26
C LEU A 24 4.69 -36.89 37.90
N LEU A 25 5.50 -36.16 38.68
CA LEU A 25 5.84 -34.76 38.38
C LEU A 25 6.59 -34.62 37.06
N TYR A 26 7.56 -35.50 36.80
CA TYR A 26 8.29 -35.53 35.53
C TYR A 26 7.35 -35.76 34.35
N LYS A 27 6.44 -36.73 34.46
CA LYS A 27 5.49 -37.06 33.40
C LYS A 27 4.49 -35.92 33.13
N LEU A 28 4.02 -35.24 34.18
CA LEU A 28 3.16 -34.06 34.04
C LEU A 28 3.90 -32.89 33.40
N TYR A 29 5.15 -32.66 33.81
CA TYR A 29 6.00 -31.62 33.24
C TYR A 29 6.30 -31.88 31.76
N GLU A 30 6.60 -33.12 31.39
CA GLU A 30 6.85 -33.50 30.00
C GLU A 30 5.62 -33.28 29.13
N GLY A 31 4.43 -33.63 29.61
CA GLY A 31 3.17 -33.35 28.90
C GLY A 31 2.92 -31.85 28.71
N HIS A 32 3.20 -31.04 29.73
CA HIS A 32 3.04 -29.60 29.66
C HIS A 32 4.07 -28.94 28.72
N LYS A 33 5.32 -29.43 28.74
CA LYS A 33 6.39 -28.94 27.87
C LYS A 33 6.10 -29.23 26.40
N ARG A 34 5.57 -30.41 26.07
CA ARG A 34 5.16 -30.76 24.69
C ARG A 34 4.05 -29.86 24.17
N ARG A 35 3.02 -29.61 24.98
CA ARG A 35 1.94 -28.68 24.62
C ARG A 35 2.46 -27.27 24.39
N LEU A 36 3.39 -26.80 25.23
CA LEU A 36 3.99 -25.49 25.06
C LEU A 36 4.79 -25.40 23.75
N SER A 37 5.61 -26.42 23.46
CA SER A 37 6.39 -26.45 22.21
C SER A 37 5.53 -26.57 20.96
N ASP A 38 4.40 -27.30 21.04
CA ASP A 38 3.46 -27.42 19.92
C ASP A 38 2.77 -26.08 19.64
N LEU A 39 2.34 -25.36 20.69
CA LEU A 39 1.76 -24.01 20.56
C LEU A 39 2.77 -22.99 20.03
N GLU A 40 4.01 -23.01 20.53
CA GLU A 40 5.07 -22.14 20.01
C GLU A 40 5.37 -22.41 18.54
N ARG A 41 5.33 -23.69 18.13
CA ARG A 41 5.52 -24.09 16.74
C ARG A 41 4.37 -23.64 15.85
N GLU A 42 3.13 -23.81 16.30
CA GLU A 42 1.94 -23.37 15.56
C GLU A 42 1.94 -21.85 15.38
N LEU A 43 2.29 -21.09 16.42
CA LEU A 43 2.40 -19.64 16.35
C LEU A 43 3.54 -19.16 15.44
N ALA A 44 4.67 -19.88 15.42
CA ALA A 44 5.77 -19.60 14.51
C ALA A 44 5.39 -19.89 13.04
N ASP A 45 4.67 -20.99 12.80
CA ASP A 45 4.18 -21.36 11.47
C ASP A 45 3.10 -20.38 10.98
N GLU A 46 2.18 -19.95 11.85
CA GLU A 46 1.20 -18.91 11.56
C GLU A 46 1.91 -17.61 11.18
N LYS A 47 2.82 -17.12 12.02
CA LYS A 47 3.57 -15.89 11.75
C LYS A 47 4.34 -15.96 10.42
N ARG A 48 4.96 -17.10 10.13
CA ARG A 48 5.68 -17.33 8.87
C ARG A 48 4.72 -17.26 7.68
N ASN A 49 3.57 -17.92 7.77
CA ASN A 49 2.55 -17.86 6.72
C ASN A 49 2.06 -16.42 6.49
N ASP A 50 1.84 -15.71 7.59
CA ASP A 50 1.38 -14.33 7.63
C ASP A 50 2.40 -13.37 6.99
N GLU A 51 3.69 -13.60 7.22
CA GLU A 51 4.80 -12.90 6.54
C GLU A 51 4.86 -13.23 5.04
N LEU A 52 4.64 -14.48 4.64
CA LEU A 52 4.59 -14.86 3.23
C LEU A 52 3.42 -14.19 2.51
N ILE A 53 2.23 -14.21 3.10
CA ILE A 53 1.05 -13.52 2.56
C ILE A 53 1.32 -12.02 2.43
N ARG A 54 1.86 -11.38 3.47
CA ARG A 54 2.25 -9.96 3.41
C ARG A 54 3.25 -9.68 2.29
N SER A 55 4.22 -10.57 2.08
CA SER A 55 5.22 -10.42 1.02
C SER A 55 4.59 -10.49 -0.37
N GLN A 56 3.68 -11.46 -0.59
CA GLN A 56 2.95 -11.62 -1.84
C GLN A 56 2.03 -10.43 -2.12
N ILE A 57 1.28 -9.97 -1.11
CA ILE A 57 0.43 -8.80 -1.22
C ILE A 57 1.26 -7.57 -1.63
N LYS A 58 2.41 -7.36 -0.98
CA LYS A 58 3.30 -6.24 -1.29
C LYS A 58 3.84 -6.31 -2.72
N GLU A 59 4.24 -7.49 -3.19
CA GLU A 59 4.70 -7.69 -4.56
C GLU A 59 3.59 -7.45 -5.58
N HIS A 60 2.39 -7.96 -5.33
CA HIS A 60 1.22 -7.74 -6.18
C HIS A 60 0.85 -6.26 -6.28
N PHE A 61 0.81 -5.54 -5.16
CA PHE A 61 0.57 -4.09 -5.17
C PHE A 61 1.66 -3.33 -5.91
N GLY A 62 2.94 -3.67 -5.70
CA GLY A 62 4.04 -3.05 -6.42
C GLY A 62 3.95 -3.27 -7.93
N LYS A 63 3.58 -4.47 -8.37
CA LYS A 63 3.34 -4.78 -9.79
C LYS A 63 2.19 -3.95 -10.36
N ILE A 64 1.06 -3.86 -9.65
CA ILE A 64 -0.11 -3.07 -10.10
C ILE A 64 0.25 -1.59 -10.19
N GLN A 65 0.94 -1.05 -9.18
CA GLN A 65 1.40 0.34 -9.19
C GLN A 65 2.36 0.60 -10.35
N THR A 66 3.29 -0.31 -10.61
CA THR A 66 4.19 -0.22 -11.77
C THR A 66 3.43 -0.20 -13.09
N ILE A 67 2.38 -1.02 -13.24
CA ILE A 67 1.54 -1.04 -14.45
C ILE A 67 0.77 0.28 -14.59
N ALA A 68 0.19 0.77 -13.48
CA ALA A 68 -0.52 2.05 -13.45
C ALA A 68 0.41 3.20 -13.87
N ASP A 69 1.60 3.28 -13.27
CA ASP A 69 2.58 4.34 -13.51
C ASP A 69 3.20 4.26 -14.92
N SER A 70 3.46 3.05 -15.43
CA SER A 70 4.16 2.87 -16.72
C SER A 70 3.23 2.88 -17.93
N THR A 71 1.99 2.42 -17.79
CA THR A 71 1.10 2.17 -18.94
C THR A 71 -0.14 3.06 -18.89
N THR A 72 -0.85 3.07 -17.76
CA THR A 72 -2.15 3.74 -17.67
C THR A 72 -2.00 5.25 -17.53
N LEU A 73 -1.13 5.70 -16.63
CA LEU A 73 -0.93 7.11 -16.33
C LEU A 73 -0.42 7.91 -17.55
N PRO A 74 0.62 7.47 -18.30
CA PRO A 74 1.09 8.20 -19.48
C PRO A 74 0.06 8.24 -20.61
N HIS A 75 -0.74 7.18 -20.75
CA HIS A 75 -1.80 7.12 -21.74
C HIS A 75 -2.93 8.10 -21.43
N VAL A 76 -3.40 8.13 -20.18
CA VAL A 76 -4.46 9.04 -19.74
C VAL A 76 -3.97 10.49 -19.73
N MET A 77 -2.72 10.76 -19.32
CA MET A 77 -2.12 12.10 -19.41
C MET A 77 -2.07 12.62 -20.84
N ARG A 78 -1.68 11.78 -21.82
CA ARG A 78 -1.70 12.18 -23.24
C ARG A 78 -3.11 12.48 -23.73
N HIS A 79 -4.08 11.64 -23.40
CA HIS A 79 -5.47 11.87 -23.79
C HIS A 79 -6.02 13.16 -23.18
N LEU A 80 -5.79 13.38 -21.89
CA LEU A 80 -6.18 14.58 -21.18
C LEU A 80 -5.53 15.84 -21.78
N SER A 81 -4.23 15.79 -22.07
CA SER A 81 -3.52 16.91 -22.72
C SER A 81 -4.11 17.24 -24.08
N SER A 82 -4.39 16.22 -24.91
CA SER A 82 -5.03 16.40 -26.22
C SER A 82 -6.40 17.06 -26.09
N ARG A 83 -7.21 16.63 -25.10
CA ARG A 83 -8.53 17.21 -24.85
C ARG A 83 -8.47 18.66 -24.36
N ILE A 84 -7.53 18.97 -23.48
CA ILE A 84 -7.33 20.35 -22.99
C ILE A 84 -6.91 21.25 -24.15
N GLU A 85 -6.10 20.76 -25.10
CA GLU A 85 -5.71 21.53 -26.29
C GLU A 85 -6.85 21.72 -27.29
N GLU A 86 -7.70 20.72 -27.47
CA GLU A 86 -8.91 20.80 -28.32
C GLU A 86 -9.94 21.78 -27.74
N ASP A 87 -10.27 21.67 -26.45
CA ASP A 87 -11.34 22.46 -25.82
C ASP A 87 -10.90 23.91 -25.53
N LEU A 88 -9.60 24.15 -25.34
CA LEU A 88 -9.01 25.47 -25.11
C LEU A 88 -8.07 25.85 -26.27
N ASP A 89 -8.52 25.68 -27.51
CA ASP A 89 -7.75 26.07 -28.69
C ASP A 89 -7.56 27.59 -28.76
N LEU A 90 -6.38 28.02 -28.35
CA LEU A 90 -5.93 29.42 -28.35
C LEU A 90 -5.42 29.86 -29.73
N THR A 91 -5.22 28.92 -30.65
CA THR A 91 -4.59 29.16 -31.96
C THR A 91 -5.40 30.16 -32.78
N HIS A 92 -6.72 29.98 -32.82
CA HIS A 92 -7.63 30.86 -33.55
C HIS A 92 -7.69 32.28 -32.95
N LEU A 93 -7.64 32.43 -31.63
CA LEU A 93 -7.60 33.74 -30.96
C LEU A 93 -6.26 34.45 -31.23
N MET A 94 -5.15 33.72 -31.20
CA MET A 94 -3.81 34.25 -31.45
C MET A 94 -3.64 34.65 -32.92
N GLU A 95 -4.21 33.89 -33.86
CA GLU A 95 -4.20 34.21 -35.29
C GLU A 95 -4.99 35.50 -35.59
N ARG A 96 -6.16 35.69 -34.98
CA ARG A 96 -6.93 36.95 -35.10
C ARG A 96 -6.20 38.13 -34.49
N LEU A 97 -5.48 37.93 -33.38
CA LEU A 97 -4.65 38.96 -32.76
C LEU A 97 -3.46 39.36 -33.65
N MET A 98 -2.80 38.40 -34.31
CA MET A 98 -1.72 38.68 -35.26
C MET A 98 -2.21 39.41 -36.52
N LYS A 99 -3.34 38.99 -37.10
CA LYS A 99 -3.98 39.69 -38.23
C LYS A 99 -4.29 41.16 -37.89
N GLY A 100 -4.80 41.43 -36.69
CA GLY A 100 -5.04 42.80 -36.20
C GLY A 100 -3.78 43.63 -35.88
N LYS A 101 -2.62 42.99 -35.78
CA LYS A 101 -1.31 43.64 -35.61
C LYS A 101 -0.69 44.00 -36.96
N ASP A 102 -0.82 43.13 -37.96
CA ASP A 102 -0.27 43.34 -39.31
C ASP A 102 -1.14 44.28 -40.17
N GLU A 103 -2.45 44.35 -39.91
CA GLU A 103 -3.39 45.22 -40.64
C GLU A 103 -4.11 46.20 -39.68
N PRO A 104 -3.57 47.43 -39.49
CA PRO A 104 -4.01 48.35 -38.44
C PRO A 104 -5.43 48.92 -38.61
N ASN A 105 -6.07 48.71 -39.77
CA ASN A 105 -7.46 49.10 -40.04
C ASN A 105 -8.48 47.97 -39.81
N SER A 106 -8.04 46.75 -39.47
CA SER A 106 -8.91 45.57 -39.37
C SER A 106 -9.58 45.39 -38.00
N LEU A 107 -9.06 46.00 -36.94
CA LEU A 107 -9.49 45.77 -35.55
C LEU A 107 -9.43 47.05 -34.72
N THR A 108 -10.55 47.43 -34.11
CA THR A 108 -10.64 48.59 -33.22
C THR A 108 -9.95 48.34 -31.88
N ALA A 109 -9.57 49.41 -31.17
CA ALA A 109 -8.89 49.31 -29.87
C ALA A 109 -9.72 48.55 -28.82
N ALA A 110 -11.05 48.65 -28.88
CA ALA A 110 -11.97 47.93 -28.00
C ALA A 110 -11.96 46.42 -28.28
N GLU A 111 -11.99 46.02 -29.55
CA GLU A 111 -11.95 44.60 -29.95
C GLU A 111 -10.60 43.96 -29.65
N LYS A 112 -9.49 44.70 -29.78
CA LYS A 112 -8.16 44.24 -29.33
C LYS A 112 -8.15 43.95 -27.83
N LEU A 113 -8.76 44.81 -27.03
CA LEU A 113 -8.80 44.66 -25.58
C LEU A 113 -9.66 43.45 -25.16
N GLU A 114 -10.79 43.23 -25.84
CA GLU A 114 -11.64 42.05 -25.63
C GLU A 114 -10.91 40.74 -26.01
N LEU A 115 -10.19 40.74 -27.14
CA LEU A 115 -9.37 39.59 -27.56
C LEU A 115 -8.27 39.26 -26.54
N TRP A 116 -7.60 40.28 -25.99
CA TRP A 116 -6.60 40.10 -24.93
C TRP A 116 -7.20 39.56 -23.63
N ASP A 117 -8.38 40.02 -23.25
CA ASP A 117 -9.05 39.54 -22.03
C ASP A 117 -9.50 38.08 -22.18
N ARG A 118 -10.07 37.72 -23.33
CA ARG A 118 -10.41 36.32 -23.66
C ARG A 118 -9.17 35.42 -23.68
N LEU A 119 -8.06 35.89 -24.25
CA LEU A 119 -6.80 35.16 -24.25
C LEU A 119 -6.27 34.93 -22.83
N LYS A 120 -6.34 35.95 -21.97
CA LYS A 120 -5.93 35.88 -20.56
C LYS A 120 -6.75 34.86 -19.78
N ILE A 121 -8.08 34.92 -19.90
CA ILE A 121 -8.99 34.01 -19.21
C ILE A 121 -8.77 32.57 -19.69
N SER A 122 -8.63 32.36 -21.00
CA SER A 122 -8.42 31.03 -21.59
C SER A 122 -7.06 30.44 -21.17
N ASN A 123 -5.99 31.23 -21.16
CA ASN A 123 -4.67 30.80 -20.66
C ASN A 123 -4.71 30.43 -19.17
N PHE A 124 -5.34 31.27 -18.35
CA PHE A 124 -5.46 30.98 -16.92
C PHE A 124 -6.27 29.70 -16.68
N THR A 125 -7.38 29.55 -17.39
CA THR A 125 -8.22 28.35 -17.32
C THR A 125 -7.45 27.10 -17.73
N ARG A 126 -6.66 27.16 -18.82
CA ARG A 126 -5.81 26.05 -19.27
C ARG A 126 -4.79 25.62 -18.21
N ILE A 127 -4.14 26.57 -17.55
CA ILE A 127 -3.15 26.28 -16.51
C ILE A 127 -3.82 25.66 -15.27
N VAL A 128 -4.90 26.26 -14.79
CA VAL A 128 -5.64 25.78 -13.62
C VAL A 128 -6.24 24.39 -13.88
N LEU A 129 -6.84 24.18 -15.05
CA LEU A 129 -7.42 22.90 -15.45
C LEU A 129 -6.33 21.83 -15.58
N SER A 130 -5.19 22.15 -16.21
CA SER A 130 -4.05 21.22 -16.30
C SER A 130 -3.53 20.82 -14.93
N LEU A 131 -3.42 21.77 -13.98
CA LEU A 131 -2.96 21.50 -12.63
C LEU A 131 -3.95 20.62 -11.86
N TRP A 132 -5.23 20.95 -11.91
CA TRP A 132 -6.29 20.16 -11.27
C TRP A 132 -6.40 18.76 -11.83
N ALA A 133 -6.37 18.64 -13.16
CA ALA A 133 -6.50 17.35 -13.81
C ALA A 133 -5.28 16.46 -13.57
N THR A 134 -4.07 17.02 -13.50
CA THR A 134 -2.86 16.28 -13.09
C THR A 134 -2.97 15.82 -11.64
N THR A 135 -3.49 16.67 -10.75
CA THR A 135 -3.66 16.34 -9.32
C THR A 135 -4.74 15.28 -9.08
N MET A 136 -5.82 15.29 -9.87
CA MET A 136 -6.88 14.26 -9.78
C MET A 136 -6.46 12.91 -10.36
N LEU A 137 -5.50 12.91 -11.30
CA LEU A 137 -5.03 11.71 -11.96
C LEU A 137 -3.93 10.98 -11.17
N ASN A 138 -3.26 11.68 -10.25
CA ASN A 138 -2.14 11.19 -9.45
C ASN A 138 -2.57 10.82 -8.03
#